data_AF-A0A1S3D3K8-F1
#
_entry.id   AF-A0A1S3D3K8-F1
#
_cell.length_a   1.000
_cell.length_b   1.000
_cell.length_c   1.000
_cell.angle_alpha   90.00
_cell.angle_beta   90.00
_cell.angle_gamma   90.00
#
_symmetry.space_group_name_H-M   'P 1'
#
loop_
_entity.id
_entity.type
_entity.pdbx_description
1 polymer ?
#
loop_
_entity_poly.entity_id
_entity_poly.type
_entity_poly.pdbx_seq_one_letter_code
_entity_poly.pdbx_strand_id
1 'polypeptide(L)' 'MASANSIVNDKEAFQCILEISNLLNTGLDEKTLSCCVRLCEEGVTPEALALVVKELRRQVSSTQSNSSINNNSTLS' A
#
# COMPACT_ATOMS: atom_id res chain seq x y z
N MET A 1 -10.18 15.66 29.55
CA MET A 1 -8.97 16.14 28.84
C MET A 1 -8.03 15.01 28.39
N ALA A 2 -8.01 13.82 29.01
CA ALA A 2 -7.10 12.72 28.62
C ALA A 2 -7.36 12.12 27.21
N SER A 3 -8.60 12.11 26.71
CA SER A 3 -8.93 11.48 25.42
C SER A 3 -8.40 12.21 24.19
N ALA A 4 -8.14 13.52 24.26
CA ALA A 4 -7.63 14.28 23.11
C ALA A 4 -6.16 13.96 22.81
N ASN A 5 -5.35 13.65 23.83
CA ASN A 5 -3.92 13.41 23.66
C ASN A 5 -3.63 12.11 22.90
N SER A 6 -4.42 11.05 23.15
CA SER A 6 -4.25 9.76 22.46
C SER A 6 -4.46 9.88 20.96
N ILE A 7 -5.50 10.61 20.54
CA ILE A 7 -5.84 10.79 19.12
C ILE A 7 -4.76 11.57 18.37
N VAL A 8 -4.09 12.51 19.06
CA VAL A 8 -2.96 13.27 18.50
C VAL A 8 -1.73 12.36 18.35
N ASN A 9 -1.46 11.53 19.37
CA ASN A 9 -0.36 10.56 19.33
C ASN A 9 -0.53 9.53 18.20
N ASP A 10 -1.75 9.01 17.98
CA ASP A 10 -2.03 8.03 16.93
C ASP A 10 -1.82 8.64 15.53
N LYS A 11 -2.20 9.91 15.36
CA LYS A 11 -1.96 10.65 14.12
C LYS A 11 -0.48 10.93 13.90
N GLU A 12 0.25 11.39 14.91
CA GLU A 12 1.69 11.62 14.79
C GLU A 12 2.46 10.33 14.49
N ALA A 13 2.09 9.22 15.15
CA ALA A 13 2.65 7.91 14.88
C ALA A 13 2.40 7.49 13.42
N PHE A 14 1.17 7.66 12.92
CA PHE A 14 0.84 7.36 11.53
C PHE A 14 1.64 8.22 10.54
N GLN A 15 1.78 9.52 10.81
CA GLN A 15 2.58 10.43 9.97
C GLN A 15 4.05 10.00 9.93
N CYS A 16 4.63 9.59 11.05
CA CYS A 16 5.99 9.06 11.11
C CYS A 16 6.14 7.79 10.24
N ILE A 17 5.18 6.86 10.32
CA ILE A 17 5.18 5.63 9.51
C ILE A 17 5.06 5.95 8.02
N LEU A 18 4.24 6.94 7.64
CA LEU A 18 4.11 7.40 6.26
C LEU A 18 5.42 7.98 5.73
N GLU A 19 6.12 8.76 6.55
CA GLU A 19 7.42 9.32 6.18
C GLU A 19 8.49 8.23 5.99
N ILE A 20 8.54 7.22 6.88
CA ILE A 20 9.39 6.04 6.72
C ILE A 20 9.05 5.28 5.43
N SER A 21 7.76 5.10 5.13
CA SER A 21 7.29 4.45 3.91
C SER A 21 7.74 5.18 2.64
N ASN A 22 7.73 6.51 2.67
CA ASN A 22 8.22 7.35 1.57
C ASN A 22 9.74 7.27 1.42
N LEU A 23 10.49 7.30 2.52
CA LEU A 23 11.95 7.14 2.51
C LEU A 23 12.39 5.78 1.96
N LEU A 24 11.66 4.72 2.29
CA LEU A 24 11.89 3.36 1.77
C LEU A 24 11.32 3.16 0.36
N ASN A 25 10.68 4.19 -0.19
CA ASN A 25 10.14 4.21 -1.54
C ASN A 25 9.18 3.04 -1.83
N THR A 26 8.41 2.62 -0.81
CA THR A 26 7.44 1.51 -0.92
C THR A 26 6.32 1.82 -1.92
N GLY A 27 6.09 3.12 -2.17
CA GLY A 27 5.04 3.64 -3.04
C GLY A 27 3.64 3.45 -2.49
N LEU A 28 3.49 3.20 -1.18
CA LEU A 28 2.18 3.08 -0.53
C LEU A 28 1.55 4.46 -0.31
N ASP A 29 0.34 4.64 -0.82
CA ASP A 29 -0.47 5.84 -0.60
C ASP A 29 -1.03 5.87 0.83
N GLU A 30 -1.33 7.06 1.36
CA GLU A 30 -1.83 7.27 2.73
C GLU A 30 -3.01 6.34 3.07
N LYS A 31 -3.97 6.18 2.14
CA LYS A 31 -5.12 5.30 2.35
C LYS A 31 -4.73 3.82 2.40
N THR A 32 -3.77 3.42 1.58
CA THR A 32 -3.30 2.03 1.53
C THR A 32 -2.53 1.70 2.81
N LEU A 33 -1.68 2.63 3.26
CA LEU A 33 -0.93 2.49 4.51
C LEU A 33 -1.86 2.41 5.72
N SER A 34 -2.90 3.25 5.77
CA SER A 34 -3.91 3.20 6.83
C SER A 34 -4.66 1.86 6.86
N CYS A 35 -4.96 1.29 5.69
CA CYS A 35 -5.53 -0.05 5.60
C CYS A 35 -4.55 -1.11 6.12
N CYS A 36 -3.28 -1.03 5.74
CA CYS A 36 -2.25 -1.95 6.22
C CYS A 36 -2.08 -1.90 7.75
N VAL A 37 -2.10 -0.71 8.35
CA VAL A 37 -2.01 -0.53 9.81
C VAL A 37 -3.20 -1.22 10.49
N ARG A 38 -4.43 -1.01 10.02
CA ARG A 38 -5.62 -1.69 10.57
C ARG A 38 -5.54 -3.20 10.45
N LEU A 39 -5.06 -3.72 9.32
CA LEU A 39 -4.86 -5.16 9.16
C LEU A 39 -3.83 -5.69 10.16
N CYS A 40 -2.74 -4.96 10.39
CA CYS A 40 -1.75 -5.32 11.41
C CYS A 40 -2.33 -5.28 12.83
N GLU A 41 -3.21 -4.31 13.15
CA GLU A 41 -3.92 -4.23 14.44
C GLU A 41 -4.86 -5.43 14.66
N GLU A 42 -5.48 -5.95 13.60
CA GLU A 42 -6.29 -7.18 13.63
C GLU A 42 -5.46 -8.47 13.74
N GLY A 43 -4.12 -8.35 13.87
CA GLY A 43 -3.21 -9.48 14.06
C GLY A 43 -2.63 -10.07 12.76
N VAL A 44 -2.80 -9.39 11.62
CA VAL A 44 -2.13 -9.79 10.37
C VAL A 44 -0.63 -9.54 10.48
N THR A 45 0.17 -10.54 10.11
CA THR A 45 1.63 -10.41 10.12
C THR A 45 2.09 -9.43 9.01
N PRO A 46 2.92 -8.42 9.33
CA PRO A 46 3.37 -7.44 8.35
C PRO A 46 4.19 -8.04 7.20
N GLU A 47 4.92 -9.14 7.43
CA GLU A 47 5.62 -9.89 6.37
C GLU A 47 4.66 -10.50 5.34
N ALA A 48 3.61 -11.18 5.82
CA ALA A 48 2.59 -11.76 4.95
C ALA A 48 1.85 -10.66 4.15
N LEU A 49 1.54 -9.55 4.82
CA LEU A 49 0.92 -8.40 4.19
C LEU A 49 1.80 -7.79 3.09
N ALA A 50 3.11 -7.66 3.34
CA ALA A 50 4.06 -7.16 2.36
C ALA A 50 4.14 -8.05 1.10
N LEU A 51 4.09 -9.38 1.28
CA LEU A 51 4.05 -10.34 0.16
C LEU A 51 2.78 -10.17 -0.67
N VAL A 52 1.62 -10.10 -0.02
CA VAL A 52 0.33 -9.90 -0.70
C VAL A 52 0.29 -8.58 -1.47
N VAL A 53 0.75 -7.49 -0.86
CA VAL A 53 0.81 -6.18 -1.52
C VAL A 53 1.75 -6.19 -2.74
N LYS A 54 2.92 -6.83 -2.64
CA LYS A 54 3.84 -7.00 -3.77
C LYS A 54 3.21 -7.81 -4.90
N GLU A 55 2.53 -8.89 -4.55
CA GLU A 55 1.86 -9.78 -5.49
C GLU A 55 0.75 -9.04 -6.26
N LEU A 56 -0.13 -8.34 -5.53
CA LEU A 56 -1.21 -7.55 -6.12
C LEU A 56 -0.67 -6.49 -7.09
N ARG A 57 0.40 -5.77 -6.71
CA ARG A 57 1.05 -4.80 -7.59
C ARG A 57 1.59 -5.45 -8.86
N ARG A 58 2.23 -6.62 -8.74
CA ARG A 58 2.75 -7.36 -9.90
C ARG A 58 1.63 -7.75 -10.86
N GLN A 59 0.52 -8.26 -10.34
CA GLN A 59 -0.64 -8.68 -11.15
C GLN A 59 -1.30 -7.52 -11.88
N VAL A 60 -1.43 -6.35 -11.22
CA VAL A 60 -1.96 -5.12 -11.86
C VAL A 60 -1.04 -4.67 -13.01
N SER A 61 0.28 -4.62 -12.77
CA SER A 61 1.25 -4.26 -13.80
C SER A 61 1.29 -5.24 -14.98
N SER A 62 1.17 -6.56 -14.72
CA SER A 62 1.11 -7.56 -15.79
C SER A 62 -0.18 -7.49 -16.59
N THR A 63 -1.31 -7.19 -15.94
CA THR A 63 -2.60 -7.02 -16.62
C THR A 63 -2.57 -5.82 -17.56
N GLN A 64 -2.00 -4.70 -17.13
CA GLN A 64 -1.90 -3.50 -17.96
C GLN A 64 -0.96 -3.67 -19.16
N SER A 65 0.07 -4.50 -19.03
CA SER A 65 1.02 -4.80 -20.10
C SER A 65 0.39 -5.65 -21.22
N ASN A 66 -0.52 -6.58 -20.87
CA ASN A 66 -1.15 -7.48 -21.84
C ASN A 66 -2.20 -6.76 -22.74
N SER A 67 -2.78 -5.67 -22.25
CA SER A 67 -3.75 -4.85 -23.00
C SER A 67 -3.14 -4.11 -24.20
N SER A 68 -1.82 -3.83 -24.17
CA SER A 68 -1.14 -3.04 -25.21
C SER A 68 -0.71 -3.86 -26.43
N ILE A 69 -0.70 -5.19 -26.35
CA ILE A 69 -0.16 -6.09 -27.39
C ILE A 69 -1.20 -6.48 -28.46
N ASN A 70 -2.49 -6.15 -28.28
CA ASN A 70 -3.56 -6.56 -29.22
C ASN A 70 -3.73 -5.60 -30.42
N ASN A 71 -3.30 -4.34 -30.35
CA ASN A 71 -3.70 -3.33 -31.36
C ASN A 71 -2.82 -3.26 -32.63
N ASN A 72 -1.92 -4.21 -32.87
CA ASN A 72 -0.99 -4.18 -34.01
C ASN A 72 -1.00 -5.44 -34.88
N SER A 73 -2.03 -6.29 -34.80
CA SER A 73 -2.17 -7.48 -35.66
C SER A 73 -3.15 -7.35 -36.83
N THR A 74 -3.66 -6.16 -37.16
CA THR A 74 -4.36 -5.92 -38.43
C THR A 74 -3.45 -5.23 -39.45
N LEU A 75 -2.43 -5.94 -39.94
CA LEU A 75 -1.76 -5.60 -41.20
C LEU A 75 -1.42 -6.88 -41.99
N SER A 76 -2.35 -7.30 -42.85
CA SER A 76 -2.13 -7.93 -44.17
C SER A 76 -3.47 -8.13 -44.87
#